data_AF-A0A9D8GVY8-F1
#
_entry.id   AF-A0A9D8GVY8-F1
#
_cell.length_a   1.000
_cell.length_b   1.000
_cell.length_c   1.000
_cell.angle_alpha   90.00
_cell.angle_beta   90.00
_cell.angle_gamma   90.00
#
_symmetry.space_group_name_H-M   'P 1'
#
loop_
_entity.id
_entity.type
_entity.pdbx_description
1 polymer ?
#
loop_
_entity_poly.entity_id
_entity_poly.type
_entity_poly.pdbx_seq_one_letter_code
_entity_poly.pdbx_strand_id
1 'polypeptide(L)'
;MLELDHVVWAVPSIRDTADGLLAHHGLRALASGVHPAWGTRNAVVPLNGPYLELVEVADPDAPRVGFTARVAAVAEAGGGLAMWCERVDDIVAEAAVRGYDVVPGTRENDDGSLLSWRVAGIAQASAMPVLPFLIQWDDPATMPGAITVGHPCGAIERVHLDMGPDGPQHLRVTSARGEMTLP
;
A
#
# COMPACT_ATOMS: atom_id res chain seq x y z
N MET A 1 -18.52 5.78 0.48
CA MET A 1 -17.50 6.71 0.99
C MET A 1 -16.18 6.44 0.27
N LEU A 2 -15.33 7.45 0.10
CA LEU A 2 -13.99 7.34 -0.50
C LEU A 2 -12.97 7.74 0.57
N GLU A 3 -12.09 6.82 0.96
CA GLU A 3 -11.06 7.03 1.98
C GLU A 3 -9.71 6.51 1.50
N LEU A 4 -8.61 7.09 2.00
CA LEU A 4 -7.29 6.51 1.78
C LEU A 4 -7.23 5.12 2.43
N ASP A 5 -6.97 4.08 1.63
CA ASP A 5 -6.75 2.72 2.13
C ASP A 5 -5.27 2.49 2.41
N HIS A 6 -4.44 2.70 1.39
CA HIS A 6 -3.00 2.56 1.53
C HIS A 6 -2.22 3.33 0.49
N VAL A 7 -0.93 3.45 0.77
CA VAL A 7 0.06 3.97 -0.16
C VAL A 7 1.09 2.88 -0.41
N VAL A 8 1.41 2.65 -1.69
CA VAL A 8 2.41 1.69 -2.11
C VAL A 8 3.77 2.40 -2.14
N TRP A 9 4.68 1.97 -1.27
CA TRP A 9 6.08 2.39 -1.28
C TRP A 9 6.91 1.30 -1.93
N ALA A 10 7.36 1.54 -3.16
CA ALA A 10 8.27 0.64 -3.84
C ALA A 10 9.68 0.82 -3.26
N VAL A 11 10.29 -0.28 -2.83
CA VAL A 11 11.55 -0.26 -2.09
C VAL A 11 12.57 -1.22 -2.71
N PRO A 12 13.87 -0.88 -2.70
CA PRO A 12 14.92 -1.82 -3.09
C PRO A 12 15.01 -3.04 -2.15
N SER A 13 14.68 -2.85 -0.88
CA SER A 13 14.76 -3.87 0.17
C SER A 13 13.70 -3.57 1.24
N ILE A 14 12.72 -4.47 1.37
CA ILE A 14 11.71 -4.38 2.44
C ILE A 14 12.39 -4.43 3.82
N ARG A 15 13.40 -5.29 3.98
CA ARG A 15 14.10 -5.47 5.24
C ARG A 15 14.74 -4.15 5.69
N ASP A 16 15.57 -3.57 4.84
CA ASP A 16 16.33 -2.37 5.22
C ASP A 16 15.40 -1.17 5.42
N THR A 17 14.34 -1.08 4.61
CA THR A 17 13.34 -0.01 4.75
C THR A 17 12.54 -0.17 6.05
N ALA A 18 12.12 -1.39 6.40
CA ALA A 18 11.42 -1.67 7.65
C ALA A 18 12.31 -1.39 8.88
N ASP A 19 13.57 -1.79 8.84
CA ASP A 19 14.55 -1.52 9.90
C ASP A 19 14.76 -0.01 10.07
N GLY A 20 14.88 0.73 8.96
CA GLY A 20 14.98 2.19 8.95
C GLY A 20 13.73 2.89 9.50
N LEU A 21 12.54 2.45 9.10
CA LEU A 21 11.27 2.97 9.62
C LEU A 21 11.15 2.79 11.13
N LEU A 22 11.59 1.64 11.64
CA LEU A 22 11.59 1.39 13.07
C LEU A 22 12.62 2.26 13.80
N ALA A 23 13.85 2.32 13.30
CA ALA A 23 14.95 3.02 13.94
C ALA A 23 14.77 4.55 13.94
N HIS A 24 14.32 5.12 12.83
CA HIS A 24 14.27 6.57 12.64
C HIS A 24 12.91 7.18 12.93
N HIS A 25 11.83 6.42 12.72
CA HIS A 25 10.47 6.91 12.80
C HIS A 25 9.63 6.20 13.87
N GLY A 26 10.13 5.12 14.47
CA GLY A 26 9.37 4.34 15.43
C GLY A 26 8.15 3.66 14.80
N LEU A 27 8.15 3.44 13.49
CA LEU A 27 7.09 2.73 12.77
C LEU A 27 7.47 1.26 12.64
N ARG A 28 6.50 0.36 12.87
CA ARG A 28 6.71 -1.09 12.82
C ARG A 28 6.07 -1.64 11.57
N ALA A 29 6.86 -2.29 10.74
CA ALA A 29 6.35 -3.10 9.65
C ALA A 29 6.01 -4.50 10.16
N LEU A 30 4.94 -5.06 9.64
CA LEU A 30 4.58 -6.45 9.77
C LEU A 30 4.92 -7.15 8.46
N ALA A 31 5.60 -8.29 8.56
CA ALA A 31 5.78 -9.15 7.40
C ALA A 31 4.39 -9.49 6.82
N SER A 32 4.30 -9.45 5.50
CA SER A 32 3.05 -9.76 4.80
C SER A 32 3.32 -10.85 3.75
N GLY A 33 2.56 -10.83 2.66
CA GLY A 33 2.50 -11.91 1.68
C GLY A 33 3.45 -11.78 0.50
N VAL A 34 3.32 -12.77 -0.38
CA VAL A 34 3.84 -12.74 -1.74
C VAL A 34 2.64 -12.49 -2.66
N HIS A 35 2.86 -11.77 -3.76
CA HIS A 35 1.93 -11.63 -4.87
C HIS A 35 2.44 -12.46 -6.06
N PRO A 36 2.11 -13.76 -6.17
CA PRO A 36 2.67 -14.63 -7.21
C PRO A 36 2.38 -14.11 -8.62
N ALA A 37 1.20 -13.53 -8.84
CA ALA A 37 0.79 -12.97 -10.13
C ALA A 37 1.65 -11.79 -10.59
N TRP A 38 2.33 -11.11 -9.66
CA TRP A 38 3.16 -9.93 -9.94
C TRP A 38 4.66 -10.17 -9.67
N GLY A 39 5.03 -11.32 -9.10
CA GLY A 39 6.41 -11.58 -8.68
C GLY A 39 6.90 -10.58 -7.63
N THR A 40 6.01 -10.01 -6.82
CA THR A 40 6.36 -9.07 -5.74
C THR A 40 6.10 -9.70 -4.38
N ARG A 41 6.69 -9.14 -3.34
CA ARG A 41 6.33 -9.41 -1.94
C ARG A 41 6.11 -8.09 -1.21
N ASN A 42 5.40 -8.12 -0.10
CA ASN A 42 5.12 -6.93 0.67
C ASN A 42 5.38 -7.08 2.18
N ALA A 43 5.45 -5.92 2.83
CA ALA A 43 5.28 -5.75 4.26
C ALA A 43 4.37 -4.54 4.50
N VAL A 44 3.62 -4.54 5.60
CA VAL A 44 2.63 -3.49 5.86
C VAL A 44 2.95 -2.76 7.15
N VAL A 45 2.78 -1.44 7.16
CA VAL A 45 2.81 -0.60 8.36
C VAL A 45 1.39 -0.09 8.60
N PRO A 46 0.63 -0.66 9.55
CA PRO A 46 -0.68 -0.14 9.91
C PRO A 46 -0.58 1.28 10.47
N LEU A 47 -1.45 2.19 10.06
CA LEU A 47 -1.42 3.60 10.45
C LEU A 47 -2.78 4.07 11.00
N ASN A 48 -3.47 3.19 11.73
CA ASN A 48 -4.78 3.45 12.35
C ASN A 48 -5.87 3.79 11.31
N GLY A 49 -6.21 2.82 10.47
CA GLY A 49 -7.14 2.98 9.35
C GLY A 49 -6.43 2.73 8.02
N PRO A 50 -5.69 3.71 7.48
CA PRO A 50 -4.83 3.47 6.33
C PRO A 50 -3.59 2.65 6.72
N TYR A 51 -2.85 2.16 5.72
CA TYR A 51 -1.54 1.55 5.93
C TYR A 51 -0.54 1.94 4.83
N LEU A 52 0.75 1.78 5.12
CA LEU A 52 1.81 1.89 4.14
C LEU A 52 2.22 0.48 3.72
N GLU A 53 2.20 0.21 2.42
CA GLU A 53 2.59 -1.07 1.85
C GLU A 53 3.99 -0.96 1.26
N LEU A 54 4.98 -1.57 1.90
CA LEU A 54 6.32 -1.71 1.35
C LEU A 54 6.30 -2.84 0.33
N VAL A 55 6.69 -2.56 -0.92
CA VAL A 55 6.65 -3.55 -2.00
C VAL A 55 8.02 -3.66 -2.65
N GLU A 56 8.49 -4.91 -2.77
CA GLU A 56 9.74 -5.26 -3.42
C GLU A 56 9.46 -6.31 -4.52
N VAL A 57 10.19 -6.22 -5.64
CA VAL A 57 10.18 -7.28 -6.65
C VAL A 57 10.91 -8.49 -6.08
N ALA A 58 10.16 -9.57 -5.83
CA ALA A 58 10.67 -10.79 -5.21
C ALA A 58 11.20 -11.79 -6.23
N ASP A 59 10.60 -11.83 -7.41
CA ASP A 59 11.01 -12.67 -8.53
C ASP A 59 11.65 -11.79 -9.62
N PRO A 60 12.99 -11.84 -9.80
CA PRO A 60 13.68 -11.03 -10.80
C PRO A 60 13.31 -11.40 -12.25
N ASP A 61 12.80 -12.62 -12.46
CA ASP A 61 12.42 -13.15 -13.77
C ASP A 61 10.94 -12.89 -14.10
N ALA A 62 10.15 -12.37 -13.15
CA ALA A 62 8.76 -12.05 -13.37
C ALA A 62 8.60 -10.96 -14.46
N PRO A 63 7.58 -11.07 -15.33
CA PRO A 63 7.31 -10.05 -16.34
C PRO A 63 7.14 -8.67 -15.71
N ARG A 64 8.01 -7.73 -16.07
CA ARG A 64 7.97 -6.34 -15.61
C ARG A 64 6.96 -5.54 -16.43
N VAL A 65 5.68 -5.77 -16.15
CA VAL A 65 4.55 -5.07 -16.78
C VAL A 65 3.62 -4.48 -15.72
N GLY A 66 2.89 -3.42 -16.06
CA GLY A 66 1.90 -2.79 -15.16
C GLY A 66 2.48 -2.46 -13.78
N PHE A 67 1.85 -3.03 -12.74
CA PHE A 67 2.23 -2.86 -11.34
C PHE A 67 3.72 -3.19 -11.10
N THR A 68 4.20 -4.35 -11.57
CA THR A 68 5.58 -4.79 -11.37
C THR A 68 6.58 -3.87 -12.06
N ALA A 69 6.26 -3.38 -13.27
CA ALA A 69 7.11 -2.41 -13.96
C ALA A 69 7.24 -1.09 -13.17
N ARG A 70 6.13 -0.60 -12.62
CA ARG A 70 6.10 0.62 -11.80
C ARG A 70 6.91 0.44 -10.53
N VAL A 71 6.68 -0.64 -9.78
CA VAL A 71 7.44 -0.95 -8.56
C VAL A 71 8.93 -1.07 -8.85
N ALA A 72 9.30 -1.81 -9.90
CA ALA A 72 10.69 -1.96 -10.33
C ALA A 72 11.35 -0.61 -10.63
N ALA A 73 10.73 0.22 -11.47
CA ALA A 73 11.29 1.50 -11.88
C ALA A 73 11.51 2.45 -10.69
N VAL A 74 10.55 2.50 -9.76
CA VAL A 74 10.66 3.34 -8.56
C VAL A 74 11.73 2.79 -7.60
N ALA A 75 11.77 1.48 -7.38
CA ALA A 75 12.80 0.85 -6.54
C ALA A 75 14.21 1.05 -7.11
N GLU A 76 14.40 0.89 -8.43
CA GLU A 76 15.69 1.10 -9.11
C GLU A 76 16.16 2.56 -9.07
N ALA A 77 15.24 3.51 -8.94
CA ALA A 77 15.54 4.93 -8.73
C ALA A 77 15.88 5.29 -7.26
N GLY A 78 15.95 4.29 -6.37
CA GLY A 78 16.25 4.49 -4.93
C GLY A 78 15.04 4.32 -4.01
N GLY A 79 13.86 4.00 -4.56
CA GLY A 79 12.61 3.82 -3.81
C GLY A 79 11.79 5.11 -3.66
N GLY A 80 10.51 4.95 -3.31
CA GLY A 80 9.57 6.05 -3.10
C GLY A 80 8.10 5.64 -3.25
N LEU A 81 7.17 6.57 -3.02
CA LEU A 81 5.73 6.32 -3.22
C LEU A 81 5.43 6.05 -4.70
N ALA A 82 5.03 4.82 -4.99
CA ALA A 82 4.79 4.36 -6.34
C ALA A 82 3.35 4.60 -6.80
N MET A 83 2.38 4.33 -5.93
CA MET A 83 0.93 4.38 -6.17
C MET A 83 0.17 4.59 -4.85
N TRP A 84 -1.13 4.84 -4.93
CA TRP A 84 -2.02 4.99 -3.77
C TRP A 84 -3.40 4.42 -4.07
N CYS A 85 -4.11 4.06 -3.00
CA CYS A 85 -5.37 3.32 -3.08
C CYS A 85 -6.48 4.01 -2.30
N GLU A 86 -7.66 4.08 -2.92
CA GLU A 86 -8.90 4.51 -2.27
C GLU A 86 -9.76 3.29 -1.90
N ARG A 87 -10.17 3.22 -0.63
CA ARG A 87 -11.20 2.29 -0.17
C ARG A 87 -12.57 2.84 -0.52
N VAL A 88 -13.43 1.96 -1.02
CA VAL A 88 -14.81 2.27 -1.40
C VAL A 88 -15.78 1.23 -0.87
N ASP A 89 -17.02 1.65 -0.58
CA ASP A 89 -18.09 0.77 -0.10
C ASP A 89 -18.72 -0.05 -1.24
N ASP A 90 -18.80 0.54 -2.44
CA ASP A 90 -19.35 -0.08 -3.66
C ASP A 90 -18.38 0.10 -4.82
N ILE A 91 -17.44 -0.84 -4.94
CA ILE A 91 -16.43 -0.82 -6.00
C ILE A 91 -17.04 -0.98 -7.39
N VAL A 92 -18.21 -1.62 -7.53
CA VAL A 92 -18.83 -1.84 -8.84
C VAL A 92 -19.34 -0.51 -9.38
N ALA A 93 -20.03 0.27 -8.54
CA ALA A 93 -20.49 1.61 -8.92
C ALA A 93 -19.31 2.54 -9.23
N GLU A 94 -18.30 2.57 -8.37
CA GLU A 94 -17.14 3.47 -8.51
C GLU A 94 -16.24 3.10 -9.70
N ALA A 95 -16.09 1.81 -9.99
CA ALA A 95 -15.35 1.33 -11.16
C ALA A 95 -16.11 1.60 -12.46
N ALA A 96 -17.44 1.46 -12.48
CA ALA A 96 -18.26 1.74 -13.66
C ALA A 96 -18.13 3.21 -14.10
N VAL A 97 -18.11 4.15 -13.15
CA VAL A 97 -17.91 5.58 -13.44
C VAL A 97 -16.54 5.87 -14.04
N ARG A 98 -15.49 5.13 -13.60
CA ARG A 98 -14.11 5.31 -14.06
C ARG A 98 -13.75 4.46 -15.29
N GLY A 99 -14.64 3.54 -15.70
CA GLY A 99 -14.36 2.58 -16.77
C GLY A 99 -13.29 1.55 -16.39
N TYR A 100 -13.25 1.13 -15.12
CA TYR A 100 -12.29 0.15 -14.63
C TYR A 100 -12.91 -1.24 -14.54
N ASP A 101 -12.13 -2.27 -14.83
CA ASP A 101 -12.51 -3.65 -14.54
C ASP A 101 -12.29 -3.97 -13.06
N VAL A 102 -13.27 -4.64 -12.46
CA VAL A 102 -13.19 -5.13 -11.08
C VAL A 102 -12.65 -6.55 -11.07
N VAL A 103 -11.60 -6.77 -10.29
CA VAL A 103 -10.92 -8.07 -10.16
C VAL A 103 -10.95 -8.52 -8.70
N PRO A 104 -11.35 -9.77 -8.40
CA PRO A 104 -11.30 -10.30 -7.05
C PRO A 104 -9.86 -10.62 -6.63
N GLY A 105 -9.56 -10.42 -5.34
CA GLY A 105 -8.31 -10.80 -4.70
C GLY A 105 -8.57 -11.60 -3.43
N THR A 106 -7.70 -12.58 -3.15
CA THR A 106 -7.73 -13.36 -1.92
C THR A 106 -6.31 -13.66 -1.44
N ARG A 107 -6.14 -13.81 -0.13
CA ARG A 107 -4.89 -14.23 0.50
C ARG A 107 -5.20 -15.06 1.74
N GLU A 108 -4.57 -16.22 1.85
CA GLU A 108 -4.58 -17.01 3.08
C GLU A 108 -3.53 -16.43 4.05
N ASN A 109 -3.92 -16.22 5.30
CA ASN A 109 -3.03 -15.85 6.39
C ASN A 109 -2.37 -17.09 7.00
N ASP A 110 -1.29 -16.91 7.76
CA ASP A 110 -0.56 -18.00 8.42
C ASP A 110 -1.43 -18.81 9.41
N ASP A 111 -2.50 -18.20 9.94
CA ASP A 111 -3.47 -18.86 10.82
C ASP A 111 -4.58 -19.62 10.06
N GLY A 112 -4.51 -19.66 8.72
CA GLY A 112 -5.48 -20.29 7.84
C GLY A 112 -6.74 -19.45 7.57
N SER A 113 -6.84 -18.24 8.12
CA SER A 113 -7.95 -17.33 7.78
C SER A 113 -7.78 -16.77 6.36
N LEU A 114 -8.89 -16.55 5.67
CA LEU A 114 -8.91 -16.01 4.32
C LEU A 114 -9.23 -14.53 4.34
N LEU A 115 -8.31 -13.71 3.85
CA LEU A 115 -8.53 -12.31 3.53
C LEU A 115 -9.03 -12.21 2.08
N SER A 116 -10.14 -11.49 1.84
CA SER A 116 -10.69 -11.31 0.50
C SER A 116 -11.12 -9.87 0.22
N TRP A 117 -10.98 -9.47 -1.03
CA TRP A 117 -11.26 -8.12 -1.48
C TRP A 117 -11.54 -8.08 -2.99
N ARG A 118 -11.93 -6.90 -3.48
CA ARG A 118 -12.01 -6.56 -4.90
C ARG A 118 -11.15 -5.33 -5.16
N VAL A 119 -10.47 -5.30 -6.29
CA VAL A 119 -9.65 -4.17 -6.75
C VAL A 119 -10.07 -3.73 -8.14
N ALA A 120 -9.87 -2.44 -8.46
CA ALA A 120 -10.09 -1.90 -9.78
C ALA A 120 -9.08 -0.79 -10.08
N GLY A 121 -8.64 -0.65 -11.33
CA GLY A 121 -7.81 0.50 -11.74
C GLY A 121 -6.29 0.36 -11.54
N ILE A 122 -5.77 -0.81 -11.15
CA ILE A 122 -4.33 -1.00 -10.90
C ILE A 122 -3.49 -0.66 -12.15
N ALA A 123 -3.94 -1.09 -13.33
CA ALA A 123 -3.22 -0.81 -14.58
C ALA A 123 -3.16 0.71 -14.88
N GLN A 124 -4.27 1.41 -14.63
CA GLN A 124 -4.40 2.85 -14.82
C GLN A 124 -3.53 3.61 -13.82
N ALA A 125 -3.56 3.24 -12.52
CA ALA A 125 -2.71 3.84 -11.48
C ALA A 125 -1.22 3.55 -11.72
N SER A 126 -0.87 2.38 -12.28
CA SER A 126 0.52 2.06 -12.65
C SER A 126 1.04 2.96 -13.78
N ALA A 127 0.17 3.33 -14.72
CA ALA A 127 0.52 4.20 -15.86
C ALA A 127 0.43 5.70 -15.53
N MET A 128 -0.50 6.09 -14.67
CA MET A 128 -0.76 7.47 -14.24
C MET A 128 -0.89 7.51 -12.71
N PRO A 129 0.23 7.64 -11.97
CA PRO A 129 0.26 7.50 -10.50
C PRO A 129 -0.47 8.61 -9.73
N VAL A 130 -0.87 9.68 -10.43
CA VAL A 130 -1.80 10.69 -9.90
C VAL A 130 -3.20 10.12 -9.66
N LEU A 131 -3.60 9.07 -10.38
CA LEU A 131 -4.86 8.38 -10.19
C LEU A 131 -4.75 7.31 -9.10
N PRO A 132 -5.73 7.18 -8.21
CA PRO A 132 -5.82 6.06 -7.32
C PRO A 132 -6.29 4.81 -8.06
N PHE A 133 -5.90 3.65 -7.57
CA PHE A 133 -6.70 2.44 -7.77
C PHE A 133 -7.68 2.26 -6.61
N LEU A 134 -8.72 1.48 -6.84
CA LEU A 134 -9.79 1.27 -5.87
C LEU A 134 -9.67 -0.09 -5.21
N ILE A 135 -10.07 -0.18 -3.94
CA ILE A 135 -10.24 -1.43 -3.22
C ILE A 135 -11.55 -1.45 -2.44
N GLN A 136 -12.17 -2.62 -2.37
CA GLN A 136 -13.24 -2.93 -1.42
C GLN A 136 -12.87 -4.22 -0.71
N TRP A 137 -12.65 -4.13 0.59
CA TRP A 137 -12.50 -5.29 1.46
C TRP A 137 -13.87 -5.94 1.69
N ASP A 138 -13.94 -7.27 1.64
CA ASP A 138 -15.18 -7.96 1.96
C ASP A 138 -15.47 -7.88 3.47
N ASP A 139 -14.42 -7.91 4.30
CA ASP A 139 -14.48 -7.59 5.73
C ASP A 139 -13.46 -6.50 6.11
N PRO A 140 -13.89 -5.24 6.26
CA PRO A 140 -13.02 -4.12 6.66
C PRO A 140 -12.33 -4.32 8.01
N ALA A 141 -12.84 -5.17 8.91
CA ALA A 141 -12.18 -5.43 10.20
C ALA A 141 -10.90 -6.27 10.05
N THR A 142 -10.73 -6.94 8.90
CA THR A 142 -9.59 -7.81 8.61
C THR A 142 -8.50 -7.15 7.76
N MET A 143 -8.75 -5.94 7.27
CA MET A 143 -7.80 -5.22 6.42
C MET A 143 -6.50 -4.90 7.17
N PRO A 144 -5.34 -4.81 6.50
CA PRO A 144 -4.05 -4.56 7.15
C PRO A 144 -4.03 -3.31 8.05
N GLY A 145 -4.70 -2.23 7.63
CA GLY A 145 -4.77 -0.99 8.40
C GLY A 145 -5.63 -1.05 9.67
N ALA A 146 -6.45 -2.10 9.85
CA ALA A 146 -7.19 -2.36 11.08
C ALA A 146 -6.36 -3.10 12.14
N ILE A 147 -5.18 -3.62 11.76
CA ILE A 147 -4.30 -4.33 12.70
C ILE A 147 -3.73 -3.34 13.71
N THR A 148 -3.93 -3.61 15.00
CA THR A 148 -3.35 -2.80 16.06
C THR A 148 -1.89 -3.19 16.28
N VAL A 149 -0.99 -2.23 16.06
CA VAL A 149 0.45 -2.39 16.28
C VAL A 149 0.96 -1.36 17.29
N GLY A 150 1.76 -1.81 18.25
CA GLY A 150 2.46 -0.92 19.17
C GLY A 150 3.64 -0.23 18.50
N HIS A 151 3.44 0.97 17.94
CA HIS A 151 4.49 1.81 17.39
C HIS A 151 5.29 2.52 18.49
N PRO A 152 6.64 2.44 18.51
CA PRO A 152 7.46 3.27 19.39
C PRO A 152 7.19 4.78 19.31
N CYS A 153 6.75 5.30 18.16
CA CYS A 153 6.34 6.71 18.03
C CYS A 153 4.99 7.04 18.73
N GLY A 154 4.31 6.05 19.30
CA GLY A 154 3.01 6.22 19.96
C GLY A 154 1.84 6.01 19.00
N ALA A 155 0.64 6.34 19.47
CA ALA A 155 -0.58 6.19 18.67
C ALA A 155 -0.51 7.07 17.42
N ILE A 156 -0.98 6.53 16.29
CA ILE A 156 -1.12 7.29 15.04
C ILE A 156 -2.44 8.06 15.10
N GLU A 157 -2.35 9.38 14.95
CA GLU A 157 -3.47 10.32 15.08
C GLU A 157 -3.97 10.80 13.72
N ARG A 158 -3.07 10.94 12.74
CA ARG A 158 -3.41 11.44 11.40
C ARG A 158 -2.44 10.93 10.36
N VAL A 159 -2.96 10.67 9.18
CA VAL A 159 -2.19 10.39 7.97
C VAL A 159 -2.65 11.34 6.87
N HIS A 160 -1.70 11.94 6.15
CA HIS A 160 -1.98 12.82 5.02
C HIS A 160 -1.03 12.50 3.86
N LEU A 161 -1.59 12.30 2.67
CA LEU A 161 -0.84 12.04 1.45
C LEU A 161 -0.68 13.33 0.66
N ASP A 162 0.56 13.80 0.55
CA ASP A 162 0.90 14.95 -0.30
C ASP A 162 0.98 14.48 -1.76
N MET A 163 0.13 15.05 -2.63
CA MET A 163 0.08 14.74 -4.06
C MET A 163 0.80 15.80 -4.89
N GLY A 164 1.58 15.35 -5.87
CA GLY A 164 2.18 16.17 -6.93
C GLY A 164 1.52 15.91 -8.29
N PRO A 165 1.98 16.60 -9.34
CA PRO A 165 1.44 16.41 -10.70
C PRO A 165 1.66 14.98 -11.22
N ASP A 166 2.72 14.32 -10.77
CA ASP A 166 3.12 12.98 -11.23
C ASP A 166 2.72 11.85 -10.26
N GLY A 167 1.97 12.16 -9.20
CA GLY A 167 1.51 11.19 -8.20
C GLY A 167 1.92 11.51 -6.77
N PRO A 168 1.84 10.51 -5.86
CA PRO A 168 2.15 10.70 -4.44
C PRO A 168 3.61 11.12 -4.26
N GLN A 169 3.85 12.11 -3.39
CA GLN A 169 5.17 12.67 -3.14
C GLN A 169 5.66 12.36 -1.73
N HIS A 170 4.79 12.54 -0.73
CA HIS A 170 5.13 12.30 0.65
C HIS A 170 3.94 11.78 1.44
N LEU A 171 4.20 10.93 2.42
CA LEU A 171 3.22 10.54 3.43
C LEU A 171 3.57 11.21 4.76
N ARG A 172 2.72 12.14 5.21
CA ARG A 172 2.83 12.74 6.53
C ARG A 172 2.08 11.89 7.54
N VAL A 173 2.76 11.50 8.59
CA VAL A 173 2.20 10.70 9.69
C VAL A 173 2.36 11.50 10.98
N THR A 174 1.23 11.88 11.58
CA THR A 174 1.18 12.49 12.90
C THR A 174 0.97 11.40 13.95
N SER A 175 1.88 11.32 14.90
CA SER A 175 1.82 10.41 16.05
C SER A 175 1.78 11.20 17.36
N ALA A 176 1.47 10.52 18.46
CA ALA A 176 1.51 11.09 19.81
C ALA A 176 2.89 11.65 20.21
N ARG A 177 3.97 11.32 19.48
CA ARG A 177 5.33 11.84 19.71
C ARG A 177 5.80 12.86 18.67
N GLY A 178 4.96 13.23 17.70
CA GLY A 178 5.26 14.23 16.68
C GLY A 178 4.90 13.80 15.27
N GLU A 179 5.16 14.71 14.32
CA GLU A 179 4.97 14.48 12.89
C GLU A 179 6.25 13.98 12.23
N MET A 180 6.08 13.07 11.27
CA MET A 180 7.13 12.59 10.37
C MET A 180 6.65 12.65 8.93
N THR A 181 7.60 12.78 8.00
CA THR A 181 7.35 12.79 6.56
C THR A 181 8.15 11.65 5.94
N LEU A 182 7.46 10.77 5.23
CA LEU A 182 8.04 9.65 4.49
C LEU A 182 8.08 10.00 2.99
N PRO A 183 9.13 9.60 2.24
CA PRO A 183 9.19 9.68 0.78
C PRO A 183 8.24 8.71 0.09
#